data_AF-A0A0F8UJI7-F1
#
_entry.id   AF-A0A0F8UJI7-F1
#
_cell.length_a   1.000
_cell.length_b   1.000
_cell.length_c   1.000
_cell.angle_alpha   90.00
_cell.angle_beta   90.00
_cell.angle_gamma   90.00
#
_symmetry.space_group_name_H-M   'P 1'
#
loop_
_entity.id
_entity.type
_entity.pdbx_description
1 polymer ?
#
loop_
_entity_poly.entity_id
_entity_poly.type
_entity_poly.pdbx_seq_one_letter_code
_entity_poly.pdbx_strand_id
1 'polypeptide(L)'
;MFQAVASRRAGYAFVHNPRNTTTTTLFSRPISIATQPRLNRQLPKFKTPQQCSPLPLTSPGLHAATVQTRSLSYARRTKLNLRSASKGIWRNNPLVLPFAIAVAVGAAGILAYVGYLEVTQSGPQFHNFPPPVEKSLRSAVYYTDVKLNPAKALKAYREALHTALEIGMHPFSDEVLGIKLETAHMLEMAGLYKPAIEVLERTRDETLAWIDSSQKQSAQRQAEKAKYAAMEGNANAPGASADKLEINDPQVLDTYRKMKELDEYEEIQRDKAIKKVVGIQLKLAELFGNPLLADGKRAHAAQIAAVETALKELQRRKDLGLPVSGGLEDGSPWLTRVEVAVALTELAHNYIVDDMPELSLPLYLRSLDLLRIEEGNPPSSRQVEVLNGVSTAVGSEALKAVRLNPKITDHAGFANSRKWAMKTLEVAAAVPDWENDQLCIECCAAACSNLGNLSLREDRLDEAEDWYKKAHDLSTKVDYMTGIMLSKKGIENVAEKRKKRE
;
A
#
# COMPACT_ATOMS: atom_id res chain seq x y z
N MET A 1 -11.65 -7.46 4.15
CA MET A 1 -11.08 -6.88 2.91
C MET A 1 -10.70 -5.39 3.02
N PHE A 2 -10.72 -4.77 4.21
CA PHE A 2 -10.35 -3.35 4.38
C PHE A 2 -9.76 -3.09 5.78
N GLN A 3 -8.54 -3.56 6.04
CA GLN A 3 -7.88 -3.39 7.35
C GLN A 3 -6.41 -2.94 7.21
N ALA A 4 -6.12 -2.13 6.20
CA ALA A 4 -4.74 -2.00 5.74
C ALA A 4 -4.39 -0.68 5.04
N VAL A 5 -5.34 0.22 4.79
CA VAL A 5 -5.11 1.18 3.70
C VAL A 5 -4.17 2.32 4.08
N ALA A 6 -4.09 2.78 5.34
CA ALA A 6 -3.17 3.87 5.69
C ALA A 6 -1.76 3.41 6.14
N SER A 7 -1.66 2.36 6.97
CA SER A 7 -0.35 1.82 7.39
C SER A 7 0.25 0.82 6.39
N ARG A 8 -0.58 0.09 5.63
CA ARG A 8 -0.07 -0.71 4.50
C ARG A 8 0.15 0.12 3.24
N ARG A 9 -0.53 1.24 2.94
CA ARG A 9 -0.09 2.08 1.81
C ARG A 9 1.31 2.65 2.05
N ALA A 10 1.68 3.06 3.26
CA ALA A 10 3.06 3.48 3.50
C ALA A 10 4.08 2.32 3.38
N GLY A 11 3.68 1.06 3.66
CA GLY A 11 4.53 -0.13 3.55
C GLY A 11 4.47 -0.86 2.19
N TYR A 12 3.47 -0.57 1.36
CA TYR A 12 3.13 -1.28 0.12
C TYR A 12 2.82 -0.34 -1.07
N ALA A 13 2.98 0.98 -0.96
CA ALA A 13 2.74 1.89 -2.09
C ALA A 13 3.79 1.80 -3.20
N PHE A 14 4.84 0.97 -3.06
CA PHE A 14 6.00 1.01 -3.97
C PHE A 14 6.32 -0.30 -4.66
N VAL A 15 5.45 -1.31 -4.57
CA VAL A 15 5.54 -2.50 -5.42
C VAL A 15 4.17 -2.75 -6.03
N HIS A 16 3.84 -1.94 -7.03
CA HIS A 16 2.77 -2.27 -7.98
C HIS A 16 3.40 -2.45 -9.36
N ASN A 17 3.21 -3.67 -9.89
CA ASN A 17 3.52 -4.12 -11.24
C ASN A 17 3.15 -3.03 -12.29
N PRO A 18 4.09 -2.57 -13.14
CA PRO A 18 3.84 -1.50 -14.09
C PRO A 18 2.81 -1.94 -15.13
N ARG A 19 1.54 -1.56 -14.92
CA ARG A 19 0.53 -1.66 -15.97
C ARG A 19 0.76 -0.57 -17.00
N ASN A 20 1.17 -1.03 -18.17
CA ASN A 20 1.22 -0.33 -19.44
C ASN A 20 0.13 0.73 -19.61
N THR A 21 0.59 1.96 -19.80
CA THR A 21 -0.18 3.11 -20.27
C THR A 21 -0.73 2.82 -21.68
N THR A 22 -2.01 2.44 -21.76
CA THR A 22 -2.75 2.38 -23.03
C THR A 22 -3.96 3.31 -22.96
N THR A 23 -3.75 4.50 -23.51
CA THR A 23 -4.65 5.26 -24.39
C THR A 23 -6.11 4.81 -24.39
N THR A 24 -6.97 5.53 -23.65
CA THR A 24 -8.42 5.54 -23.94
C THR A 24 -8.78 6.92 -24.47
N THR A 25 -9.04 6.98 -25.77
CA THR A 25 -9.61 8.13 -26.47
C THR A 25 -11.07 8.32 -26.02
N LEU A 26 -11.32 9.34 -25.20
CA LEU A 26 -12.67 9.74 -24.83
C LEU A 26 -13.34 10.46 -25.99
N PHE A 27 -14.30 9.78 -26.63
CA PHE A 27 -15.28 10.44 -27.49
C PHE A 27 -16.13 11.39 -26.65
N SER A 28 -15.97 12.67 -26.95
CA SER A 28 -16.76 13.80 -26.45
C SER A 28 -18.12 13.81 -27.16
N ARG A 29 -19.22 13.99 -26.43
CA ARG A 29 -20.50 14.60 -26.89
C ARG A 29 -21.39 14.97 -25.69
N PRO A 30 -22.35 15.91 -25.86
CA PRO A 30 -22.46 17.09 -25.00
C PRO A 30 -23.66 17.12 -24.05
N ILE A 31 -23.54 18.06 -23.12
CA ILE A 31 -24.54 18.58 -22.19
C ILE A 31 -25.80 19.05 -22.94
N SER A 32 -26.98 18.65 -22.46
CA SER A 32 -28.24 19.30 -22.80
C SER A 32 -29.01 19.72 -21.54
N ILE A 33 -29.30 21.02 -21.51
CA ILE A 33 -30.05 21.84 -20.57
C ILE A 33 -31.56 21.55 -20.70
N ALA A 34 -32.31 21.52 -19.59
CA ALA A 34 -33.74 21.87 -19.50
C ALA A 34 -34.19 21.91 -18.02
N THR A 35 -34.31 23.11 -17.41
CA THR A 35 -35.56 23.88 -17.11
C THR A 35 -36.37 23.42 -15.89
N GLN A 36 -36.47 24.33 -14.92
CA GLN A 36 -37.40 24.32 -13.78
C GLN A 36 -38.88 24.40 -14.22
N PRO A 37 -39.82 24.14 -13.28
CA PRO A 37 -40.73 25.23 -12.96
C PRO A 37 -40.91 25.49 -11.46
N ARG A 38 -41.12 26.77 -11.15
CA ARG A 38 -41.59 27.32 -9.87
C ARG A 38 -43.06 26.99 -9.65
N LEU A 39 -43.47 26.83 -8.39
CA LEU A 39 -44.78 27.30 -7.94
C LEU A 39 -44.72 27.77 -6.48
N ASN A 40 -45.34 28.93 -6.29
CA ASN A 40 -45.25 29.85 -5.17
C ASN A 40 -46.62 29.87 -4.50
N ARG A 41 -46.76 29.60 -3.20
CA ARG A 41 -47.90 30.10 -2.40
C ARG A 41 -47.71 30.01 -0.88
N GLN A 42 -47.38 31.16 -0.29
CA GLN A 42 -47.93 31.81 0.91
C GLN A 42 -48.62 30.96 2.02
N LEU A 43 -47.95 30.91 3.20
CA LEU A 43 -48.38 31.27 4.59
C LEU A 43 -49.89 31.36 4.95
N PRO A 44 -50.34 31.03 6.19
CA PRO A 44 -49.89 31.75 7.40
C PRO A 44 -49.87 31.01 8.76
N LYS A 45 -49.32 31.76 9.74
CA LYS A 45 -49.14 31.54 11.18
C LYS A 45 -50.47 31.44 11.97
N PHE A 46 -50.50 30.59 13.01
CA PHE A 46 -51.41 30.67 14.18
C PHE A 46 -50.56 30.41 15.43
N LYS A 47 -50.24 31.41 16.27
CA LYS A 47 -51.00 32.00 17.40
C LYS A 47 -51.42 30.99 18.48
N THR A 48 -50.64 31.00 19.56
CA THR A 48 -50.97 30.59 20.94
C THR A 48 -52.15 31.40 21.49
N PRO A 49 -52.98 30.82 22.38
CA PRO A 49 -53.76 31.59 23.32
C PRO A 49 -53.31 31.38 24.78
N GLN A 50 -53.32 32.50 25.49
CA GLN A 50 -53.08 32.69 26.92
C GLN A 50 -54.23 32.19 27.80
N GLN A 51 -53.87 32.08 29.07
CA GLN A 51 -54.68 31.86 30.27
C GLN A 51 -55.86 32.84 30.42
N CYS A 52 -56.96 32.34 30.99
CA CYS A 52 -57.89 33.13 31.81
C CYS A 52 -58.38 32.26 32.99
N SER A 53 -58.28 32.80 34.20
CA SER A 53 -59.03 32.36 35.39
C SER A 53 -60.32 33.19 35.50
N PRO A 54 -61.35 32.72 36.22
CA PRO A 54 -61.66 33.35 37.51
C PRO A 54 -62.20 32.42 38.63
N LEU A 55 -61.72 32.68 39.85
CA LEU A 55 -62.33 32.81 41.20
C LEU A 55 -63.63 32.05 41.65
N PRO A 56 -63.86 31.93 42.99
CA PRO A 56 -64.39 30.73 43.65
C PRO A 56 -65.81 30.88 44.21
N LEU A 57 -66.45 29.77 44.61
CA LEU A 57 -67.60 29.76 45.51
C LEU A 57 -67.65 28.48 46.37
N THR A 58 -68.10 28.69 47.60
CA THR A 58 -68.08 27.83 48.79
C THR A 58 -69.31 26.91 48.96
N SER A 59 -69.04 25.62 49.27
CA SER A 59 -69.72 24.71 50.23
C SER A 59 -71.21 24.29 50.05
N PRO A 60 -71.70 23.23 50.73
CA PRO A 60 -71.17 21.87 50.90
C PRO A 60 -72.23 20.74 50.63
N GLY A 61 -71.76 19.50 50.46
CA GLY A 61 -72.48 18.28 50.87
C GLY A 61 -73.28 17.51 49.79
N LEU A 62 -72.72 16.38 49.34
CA LEU A 62 -73.27 15.01 49.46
C LEU A 62 -72.53 14.04 48.53
N HIS A 63 -72.33 12.83 49.05
CA HIS A 63 -71.50 11.77 48.51
C HIS A 63 -71.83 11.36 47.07
N ALA A 64 -70.82 11.39 46.19
CA ALA A 64 -70.78 10.56 45.00
C ALA A 64 -69.33 10.09 44.75
N ALA A 65 -69.14 8.78 44.89
CA ALA A 65 -67.98 7.95 44.58
C ALA A 65 -66.66 8.65 44.19
N THR A 66 -65.67 8.54 45.07
CA THR A 66 -64.26 8.75 44.76
C THR A 66 -63.83 7.73 43.70
N VAL A 67 -63.93 8.08 42.42
CA VAL A 67 -63.27 7.33 41.35
C VAL A 67 -61.77 7.52 41.56
N GLN A 68 -61.13 6.52 42.14
CA GLN A 68 -59.67 6.44 42.19
C GLN A 68 -59.14 6.36 40.76
N THR A 69 -58.81 7.51 40.15
CA THR A 69 -57.99 7.54 38.96
C THR A 69 -56.58 7.16 39.38
N ARG A 70 -56.29 5.86 39.48
CA ARG A 70 -54.92 5.36 39.50
C ARG A 70 -54.26 5.86 38.22
N SER A 71 -53.37 6.84 38.33
CA SER A 71 -52.55 7.29 37.22
C SER A 71 -51.73 6.09 36.77
N LEU A 72 -52.14 5.48 35.66
CA LEU A 72 -51.34 4.43 35.04
C LEU A 72 -49.98 5.04 34.72
N SER A 73 -48.91 4.39 35.18
CA SER A 73 -47.56 4.83 34.83
C SER A 73 -47.45 4.93 33.31
N TYR A 74 -46.66 5.90 32.84
CA TYR A 74 -46.50 6.19 31.42
C TYR A 74 -46.29 4.92 30.58
N ALA A 75 -45.49 3.98 31.09
CA ALA A 75 -45.22 2.68 30.46
C ALA A 75 -46.44 1.73 30.37
N ARG A 76 -47.33 1.71 31.38
CA ARG A 76 -48.57 0.91 31.31
C ARG A 76 -49.57 1.51 30.33
N ARG A 77 -49.67 2.85 30.28
CA ARG A 77 -50.55 3.57 29.36
C ARG A 77 -50.12 3.38 27.90
N THR A 78 -48.82 3.47 27.62
CA THR A 78 -48.28 3.24 26.26
C THR A 78 -48.49 1.80 25.80
N LYS A 79 -48.25 0.80 26.66
CA LYS A 79 -48.52 -0.62 26.34
C LYS A 79 -49.99 -0.89 25.99
N LEU A 80 -50.92 -0.34 26.76
CA LEU A 80 -52.35 -0.52 26.50
C LEU A 80 -52.77 0.17 25.20
N ASN A 81 -52.31 1.40 24.96
CA ASN A 81 -52.57 2.14 23.74
C ASN A 81 -52.00 1.46 22.49
N LEU A 82 -50.79 0.87 22.58
CA LEU A 82 -50.19 0.08 21.50
C LEU A 82 -51.00 -1.19 21.21
N ARG A 83 -51.53 -1.85 22.25
CA ARG A 83 -52.30 -3.09 22.12
C ARG A 83 -53.72 -2.86 21.60
N SER A 84 -54.35 -1.72 21.92
CA SER A 84 -55.63 -1.33 21.35
C SER A 84 -55.47 -0.81 19.91
N ALA A 85 -54.43 -0.03 19.64
CA ALA A 85 -54.11 0.45 18.28
C ALA A 85 -53.73 -0.70 17.34
N SER A 86 -52.95 -1.68 17.79
CA SER A 86 -52.53 -2.81 16.94
C SER A 86 -53.71 -3.67 16.48
N LYS A 87 -54.70 -3.93 17.35
CA LYS A 87 -55.90 -4.70 17.01
C LYS A 87 -56.78 -3.99 15.97
N GLY A 88 -56.90 -2.66 16.06
CA GLY A 88 -57.70 -1.87 15.10
C GLY A 88 -57.04 -1.76 13.72
N ILE A 89 -55.73 -1.60 13.69
CA ILE A 89 -54.96 -1.41 12.44
C ILE A 89 -54.84 -2.73 11.66
N TRP A 90 -54.66 -3.86 12.34
CA TRP A 90 -54.50 -5.18 11.69
C TRP A 90 -55.77 -5.64 10.94
N ARG A 91 -56.95 -5.23 11.41
CA ARG A 91 -58.22 -5.56 10.75
C ARG A 91 -58.49 -4.72 9.50
N ASN A 92 -58.01 -3.49 9.46
CA ASN A 92 -58.28 -2.56 8.37
C ASN A 92 -57.22 -2.64 7.25
N ASN A 93 -55.97 -2.98 7.57
CA ASN A 93 -54.88 -3.07 6.58
C ASN A 93 -53.95 -4.27 6.88
N PRO A 94 -54.35 -5.50 6.51
CA PRO A 94 -53.59 -6.71 6.84
C PRO A 94 -52.20 -6.79 6.17
N LEU A 95 -51.99 -6.08 5.05
CA LEU A 95 -50.72 -6.07 4.32
C LEU A 95 -49.78 -4.92 4.71
N VAL A 96 -50.32 -3.75 5.09
CA VAL A 96 -49.50 -2.54 5.35
C VAL A 96 -48.75 -2.64 6.67
N LEU A 97 -49.36 -3.21 7.71
CA LEU A 97 -48.73 -3.37 9.03
C LEU A 97 -47.47 -4.27 9.00
N PRO A 98 -47.50 -5.51 8.46
CA PRO A 98 -46.29 -6.35 8.40
C PRO A 98 -45.21 -5.72 7.51
N PHE A 99 -45.60 -5.04 6.43
CA PHE A 99 -44.66 -4.30 5.58
C PHE A 99 -43.98 -3.16 6.34
N ALA A 100 -44.73 -2.36 7.11
CA ALA A 100 -44.17 -1.29 7.94
C ALA A 100 -43.21 -1.83 9.03
N ILE A 101 -43.54 -2.98 9.64
CA ILE A 101 -42.66 -3.66 10.60
C ILE A 101 -41.39 -4.15 9.92
N ALA A 102 -41.49 -4.78 8.74
CA ALA A 102 -40.34 -5.24 7.97
C ALA A 102 -39.41 -4.08 7.57
N VAL A 103 -39.97 -2.94 7.15
CA VAL A 103 -39.20 -1.72 6.87
C VAL A 103 -38.53 -1.17 8.13
N ALA A 104 -39.22 -1.15 9.28
CA ALA A 104 -38.64 -0.67 10.53
C ALA A 104 -37.51 -1.58 11.04
N VAL A 105 -37.67 -2.90 10.94
CA VAL A 105 -36.63 -3.88 11.27
C VAL A 105 -35.47 -3.79 10.29
N GLY A 106 -35.75 -3.64 8.99
CA GLY A 106 -34.73 -3.42 7.96
C GLY A 106 -33.93 -2.15 8.21
N ALA A 107 -34.59 -1.04 8.55
CA ALA A 107 -33.93 0.22 8.89
C ALA A 107 -33.06 0.09 10.16
N ALA A 108 -33.55 -0.57 11.20
CA ALA A 108 -32.77 -0.85 12.41
C ALA A 108 -31.55 -1.75 12.11
N GLY A 109 -31.72 -2.76 11.25
CA GLY A 109 -30.64 -3.63 10.79
C GLY A 109 -29.57 -2.88 9.99
N ILE A 110 -29.96 -1.99 9.08
CA ILE A 110 -29.03 -1.13 8.33
C ILE A 110 -28.27 -0.21 9.28
N LEU A 111 -28.94 0.42 10.26
CA LEU A 111 -28.26 1.27 11.25
C LEU A 111 -27.28 0.47 12.12
N ALA A 112 -27.66 -0.73 12.56
CA ALA A 112 -26.76 -1.62 13.28
C ALA A 112 -25.56 -2.06 12.42
N TYR A 113 -25.78 -2.31 11.13
CA TYR A 113 -24.72 -2.65 10.19
C TYR A 113 -23.76 -1.48 9.92
N VAL A 114 -24.27 -0.26 9.76
CA VAL A 114 -23.43 0.94 9.63
C VAL A 114 -22.62 1.17 10.91
N GLY A 115 -23.22 1.02 12.09
CA GLY A 115 -22.50 1.08 13.36
C GLY A 115 -21.43 0.00 13.49
N TYR A 116 -21.72 -1.22 13.03
CA TYR A 116 -20.75 -2.31 12.97
C TYR A 116 -19.58 -1.99 12.04
N LEU A 117 -19.85 -1.46 10.83
CA LEU A 117 -18.80 -1.04 9.89
C LEU A 117 -17.92 0.06 10.48
N GLU A 118 -18.49 1.06 11.15
CA GLU A 118 -17.71 2.14 11.75
C GLU A 118 -16.76 1.62 12.84
N VAL A 119 -17.25 0.73 13.71
CA VAL A 119 -16.43 0.15 14.79
C VAL A 119 -15.37 -0.82 14.26
N THR A 120 -15.71 -1.62 13.25
CA THR A 120 -14.83 -2.70 12.76
C THR A 120 -13.91 -2.30 11.61
N GLN A 121 -14.27 -1.30 10.80
CA GLN A 121 -13.49 -0.88 9.63
C GLN A 121 -12.87 0.50 9.81
N SER A 122 -13.59 1.50 10.33
CA SER A 122 -13.10 2.88 10.48
C SER A 122 -12.24 3.07 11.74
N GLY A 123 -12.68 2.53 12.89
CA GLY A 123 -11.98 2.62 14.18
C GLY A 123 -10.52 2.11 14.16
N PRO A 124 -10.21 0.93 13.61
CA PRO A 124 -8.84 0.41 13.63
C PRO A 124 -7.89 1.09 12.63
N GLN A 125 -8.33 1.99 11.75
CA GLN A 125 -7.43 2.64 10.78
C GLN A 125 -6.59 3.75 11.40
N PHE A 126 -7.04 4.36 12.49
CA PHE A 126 -6.40 5.53 13.09
C PHE A 126 -5.97 5.34 14.55
N HIS A 127 -6.06 4.12 15.09
CA HIS A 127 -5.72 3.84 16.50
C HIS A 127 -4.28 4.17 16.89
N ASN A 128 -3.36 4.22 15.92
CA ASN A 128 -1.96 4.62 16.13
C ASN A 128 -1.79 6.15 16.27
N PHE A 129 -2.80 6.92 15.88
CA PHE A 129 -2.75 8.37 15.94
C PHE A 129 -3.46 8.88 17.20
N PRO A 130 -2.89 9.89 17.88
CA PRO A 130 -3.60 10.60 18.93
C PRO A 130 -4.93 11.18 18.40
N PRO A 131 -5.99 11.26 19.22
CA PRO A 131 -7.31 11.78 18.82
C PRO A 131 -7.31 13.11 18.06
N PRO A 132 -6.48 14.13 18.40
CA PRO A 132 -6.47 15.39 17.65
C PRO A 132 -5.87 15.24 16.24
N VAL A 133 -4.83 14.40 16.07
CA VAL A 133 -4.22 14.14 14.75
C VAL A 133 -5.18 13.32 13.88
N GLU A 134 -5.80 12.30 14.48
CA GLU A 134 -6.80 11.45 13.84
C GLU A 134 -7.94 12.27 13.22
N LYS A 135 -8.49 13.25 13.95
CA LYS A 135 -9.59 14.09 13.45
C LYS A 135 -9.22 14.82 12.15
N SER A 136 -8.01 15.38 12.10
CA SER A 136 -7.49 16.06 10.91
C SER A 136 -7.23 15.08 9.76
N LEU A 137 -6.70 13.89 10.06
CA LEU A 137 -6.44 12.85 9.07
C LEU A 137 -7.72 12.27 8.46
N ARG A 138 -8.77 12.03 9.25
CA ARG A 138 -10.07 11.60 8.74
C ARG A 138 -10.63 12.58 7.71
N SER A 139 -10.48 13.88 7.97
CA SER A 139 -10.85 14.93 7.01
C SER A 139 -10.00 14.88 5.75
N ALA A 140 -8.68 14.71 5.89
CA ALA A 140 -7.76 14.61 4.76
C ALA A 140 -8.10 13.41 3.86
N VAL A 141 -8.23 12.21 4.44
CA VAL A 141 -8.58 10.97 3.73
C VAL A 141 -9.94 11.08 3.04
N TYR A 142 -10.92 11.71 3.68
CA TYR A 142 -12.22 11.96 3.04
C TYR A 142 -12.08 12.78 1.74
N TYR A 143 -11.22 13.80 1.73
CA TYR A 143 -10.94 14.61 0.52
C TYR A 143 -9.94 13.97 -0.44
N THR A 144 -9.39 12.79 -0.12
CA THR A 144 -8.55 11.99 -1.01
C THR A 144 -9.36 10.89 -1.68
N ASP A 145 -9.97 10.00 -0.88
CA ASP A 145 -10.62 8.78 -1.37
C ASP A 145 -12.09 8.99 -1.77
N VAL A 146 -12.86 9.78 -1.01
CA VAL A 146 -14.32 9.94 -1.23
C VAL A 146 -14.61 11.07 -2.21
N LYS A 147 -14.03 12.24 -1.96
CA LYS A 147 -14.22 13.42 -2.81
C LYS A 147 -12.88 14.09 -3.06
N LEU A 148 -12.20 13.64 -4.11
CA LEU A 148 -10.89 14.14 -4.52
C LEU A 148 -10.90 15.68 -4.65
N ASN A 149 -10.33 16.35 -3.66
CA ASN A 149 -10.14 17.79 -3.60
C ASN A 149 -8.76 18.10 -3.01
N PRO A 150 -7.73 18.28 -3.85
CA PRO A 150 -6.36 18.37 -3.38
C PRO A 150 -6.12 19.60 -2.49
N ALA A 151 -6.78 20.73 -2.76
CA ALA A 151 -6.61 21.94 -1.96
C ALA A 151 -7.10 21.76 -0.51
N LYS A 152 -8.26 21.12 -0.33
CA LYS A 152 -8.80 20.83 1.01
C LYS A 152 -8.04 19.71 1.70
N ALA A 153 -7.69 18.66 0.98
CA ALA A 153 -6.90 17.55 1.50
C ALA A 153 -5.53 18.05 2.01
N LEU A 154 -4.81 18.85 1.21
CA LEU A 154 -3.53 19.44 1.62
C LEU A 154 -3.63 20.27 2.89
N LYS A 155 -4.70 21.06 3.04
CA LYS A 155 -4.91 21.84 4.27
C LYS A 155 -5.04 20.92 5.49
N ALA A 156 -5.84 19.86 5.36
CA ALA A 156 -6.05 18.89 6.43
C ALA A 156 -4.78 18.06 6.74
N TYR A 157 -4.00 17.66 5.73
CA TYR A 157 -2.71 16.98 5.94
C TYR A 157 -1.69 17.88 6.64
N ARG A 158 -1.59 19.16 6.26
CA ARG A 158 -0.72 20.14 6.94
C ARG A 158 -1.10 20.34 8.40
N GLU A 159 -2.40 20.45 8.68
CA GLU A 159 -2.93 20.54 10.05
C GLU A 159 -2.57 19.29 10.85
N ALA A 160 -2.74 18.09 10.28
CA ALA A 160 -2.35 16.84 10.91
C ALA A 160 -0.85 16.78 11.26
N LEU A 161 0.03 17.19 10.33
CA LEU A 161 1.47 17.24 10.57
C LEU A 161 1.84 18.27 11.65
N HIS A 162 1.20 19.43 11.66
CA HIS A 162 1.42 20.45 12.68
C HIS A 162 1.03 19.94 14.07
N THR A 163 -0.16 19.36 14.19
CA THR A 163 -0.65 18.78 15.45
C THR A 163 0.19 17.60 15.91
N ALA A 164 0.71 16.78 14.98
CA ALA A 164 1.63 15.70 15.31
C ALA A 164 2.93 16.23 15.94
N LEU A 165 3.47 17.33 15.41
CA LEU A 165 4.65 18.00 15.98
C LEU A 165 4.36 18.60 17.36
N GLU A 166 3.21 19.25 17.56
CA GLU A 166 2.82 19.84 18.84
C GLU A 166 2.68 18.79 19.96
N ILE A 167 2.21 17.59 19.61
CA ILE A 167 2.04 16.48 20.56
C ILE A 167 3.36 15.73 20.80
N GLY A 168 4.41 16.06 20.05
CA GLY A 168 5.72 15.43 20.18
C GLY A 168 5.79 14.04 19.54
N MET A 169 4.99 13.76 18.50
CA MET A 169 5.18 12.56 17.70
C MET A 169 6.54 12.61 17.01
N HIS A 170 7.25 11.48 17.00
CA HIS A 170 8.57 11.40 16.38
C HIS A 170 8.48 11.76 14.87
N PRO A 171 9.24 12.74 14.36
CA PRO A 171 9.07 13.25 12.99
C PRO A 171 9.31 12.22 11.88
N PHE A 172 10.12 11.19 12.17
CA PHE A 172 10.43 10.10 11.23
C PHE A 172 9.81 8.76 11.67
N SER A 173 8.77 8.81 12.50
CA SER A 173 7.94 7.64 12.79
C SER A 173 7.19 7.18 11.53
N ASP A 174 6.80 5.91 11.51
CA ASP A 174 6.02 5.36 10.40
C ASP A 174 4.69 6.11 10.21
N GLU A 175 4.08 6.56 11.30
CA GLU A 175 2.88 7.37 11.30
C GLU A 175 3.09 8.71 10.59
N VAL A 176 4.09 9.50 11.01
CA VAL A 176 4.34 10.84 10.46
C VAL A 176 4.87 10.77 9.02
N LEU A 177 5.78 9.83 8.72
CA LEU A 177 6.22 9.57 7.36
C LEU A 177 5.05 9.11 6.50
N GLY A 178 4.18 8.24 7.02
CA GLY A 178 2.96 7.81 6.35
C GLY A 178 2.07 8.97 5.93
N ILE A 179 1.90 10.00 6.77
CA ILE A 179 1.15 11.21 6.40
C ILE A 179 1.79 11.94 5.22
N LYS A 180 3.13 12.06 5.20
CA LYS A 180 3.86 12.70 4.09
C LYS A 180 3.74 11.89 2.80
N LEU A 181 3.84 10.57 2.88
CA LEU A 181 3.67 9.66 1.73
C LEU A 181 2.24 9.72 1.17
N GLU A 182 1.22 9.68 2.04
CA GLU A 182 -0.17 9.79 1.63
C GLU A 182 -0.48 11.16 0.99
N THR A 183 0.19 12.22 1.47
CA THR A 183 0.09 13.55 0.85
C THR A 183 0.62 13.53 -0.59
N ALA A 184 1.76 12.89 -0.83
CA ALA A 184 2.31 12.72 -2.18
C ALA A 184 1.40 11.85 -3.06
N HIS A 185 0.85 10.76 -2.51
CA HIS A 185 -0.09 9.89 -3.22
C HIS A 185 -1.37 10.63 -3.62
N MET A 186 -1.95 11.43 -2.73
CA MET A 186 -3.12 12.25 -3.05
C MET A 186 -2.81 13.26 -4.18
N LEU A 187 -1.62 13.87 -4.18
CA LEU A 187 -1.18 14.77 -5.24
C LEU A 187 -1.04 14.04 -6.58
N GLU A 188 -0.50 12.83 -6.57
CA GLU A 188 -0.41 11.94 -7.73
C GLU A 188 -1.80 11.61 -8.29
N MET A 189 -2.74 11.20 -7.43
CA MET A 189 -4.14 10.93 -7.82
C MET A 189 -4.82 12.16 -8.44
N ALA A 190 -4.47 13.36 -7.98
CA ALA A 190 -4.96 14.62 -8.54
C ALA A 190 -4.27 15.02 -9.87
N GLY A 191 -3.32 14.23 -10.37
CA GLY A 191 -2.51 14.54 -11.56
C GLY A 191 -1.45 15.63 -11.31
N LEU A 192 -1.21 16.00 -10.05
CA LEU A 192 -0.24 17.02 -9.64
C LEU A 192 1.13 16.39 -9.37
N TYR A 193 1.75 15.83 -10.41
CA TYR A 193 3.01 15.09 -10.29
C TYR A 193 4.17 15.93 -9.77
N LYS A 194 4.31 17.19 -10.22
CA LYS A 194 5.41 18.06 -9.77
C LYS A 194 5.38 18.32 -8.25
N PRO A 195 4.24 18.74 -7.65
CA PRO A 195 4.13 18.81 -6.18
C PRO A 195 4.34 17.46 -5.48
N ALA A 196 3.86 16.35 -6.05
CA ALA A 196 4.05 15.03 -5.45
C ALA A 196 5.55 14.68 -5.34
N ILE A 197 6.31 14.91 -6.43
CA ILE A 197 7.76 14.72 -6.48
C ILE A 197 8.45 15.61 -5.44
N GLU A 198 8.08 16.89 -5.35
CA GLU A 198 8.69 17.82 -4.37
C GLU A 198 8.50 17.32 -2.93
N VAL A 199 7.31 16.84 -2.58
CA VAL A 199 7.02 16.26 -1.26
C VAL A 199 7.87 15.02 -1.00
N LEU A 200 8.00 14.13 -2.00
CA LEU A 200 8.79 12.90 -1.87
C LEU A 200 10.29 13.18 -1.77
N GLU A 201 10.84 14.06 -2.61
CA GLU A 201 12.25 14.44 -2.58
C GLU A 201 12.61 15.08 -1.23
N ARG A 202 11.78 16.03 -0.77
CA ARG A 202 11.97 16.65 0.54
C ARG A 202 11.91 15.63 1.67
N THR A 203 10.93 14.73 1.64
CA THR A 203 10.77 13.70 2.68
C THR A 203 11.97 12.75 2.70
N ARG A 204 12.45 12.32 1.53
CA ARG A 204 13.66 11.51 1.39
C ARG A 204 14.88 12.21 1.98
N ASP A 205 15.11 13.46 1.60
CA ASP A 205 16.32 14.20 1.99
C ASP A 205 16.35 14.51 3.49
N GLU A 206 15.21 14.92 4.06
CA GLU A 206 15.06 15.11 5.51
C GLU A 206 15.33 13.79 6.27
N THR A 207 14.81 12.67 5.76
CA THR A 207 14.94 11.36 6.40
C THR A 207 16.36 10.83 6.33
N LEU A 208 17.03 10.95 5.18
CA LEU A 208 18.44 10.59 5.03
C LEU A 208 19.35 11.41 5.95
N ALA A 209 19.15 12.74 6.01
CA ALA A 209 19.90 13.61 6.90
C ALA A 209 19.73 13.23 8.39
N TRP A 210 18.51 12.86 8.78
CA TRP A 210 18.26 12.35 10.13
C TRP A 210 18.92 11.00 10.38
N ILE A 211 18.86 10.05 9.45
CA ILE A 211 19.53 8.75 9.59
C ILE A 211 21.03 8.95 9.78
N ASP A 212 21.66 9.77 8.94
CA ASP A 212 23.10 10.04 9.01
C ASP A 212 23.51 10.71 10.33
N SER A 213 22.73 11.70 10.78
CA SER A 213 23.01 12.39 12.06
C SER A 213 22.78 11.46 13.25
N SER A 214 21.71 10.68 13.24
CA SER A 214 21.40 9.71 14.29
C SER A 214 22.47 8.60 14.37
N GLN A 215 22.97 8.11 13.23
CA GLN A 215 24.07 7.14 13.21
C GLN A 215 25.34 7.70 13.86
N LYS A 216 25.74 8.92 13.49
CA LYS A 216 26.89 9.62 14.11
C LYS A 216 26.70 9.78 15.61
N GLN A 217 25.53 10.19 16.05
CA GLN A 217 25.20 10.33 17.47
C GLN A 217 25.23 8.98 18.21
N SER A 218 24.71 7.91 17.61
CA SER A 218 24.80 6.57 18.22
C SER A 218 26.24 6.07 18.32
N ALA A 219 27.07 6.30 17.30
CA ALA A 219 28.48 5.93 17.33
C ALA A 219 29.26 6.71 18.40
N GLN A 220 28.99 8.02 18.54
CA GLN A 220 29.58 8.85 19.59
C GLN A 220 29.19 8.34 20.99
N ARG A 221 27.89 8.08 21.22
CA ARG A 221 27.39 7.55 22.50
C ARG A 221 27.99 6.18 22.82
N GLN A 222 28.14 5.30 21.84
CA GLN A 222 28.80 4.00 22.03
C GLN A 222 30.29 4.15 22.34
N ALA A 223 31.00 5.06 21.66
CA ALA A 223 32.40 5.34 21.94
C ALA A 223 32.61 5.94 23.34
N GLU A 224 31.71 6.82 23.79
CA GLU A 224 31.71 7.35 25.16
C GLU A 224 31.45 6.25 26.19
N LYS A 225 30.41 5.42 25.99
CA LYS A 225 30.13 4.25 26.85
C LYS A 225 31.35 3.32 26.94
N ALA A 226 32.02 3.05 25.83
CA ALA A 226 33.24 2.22 25.80
C ALA A 226 34.41 2.86 26.54
N LYS A 227 34.59 4.20 26.43
CA LYS A 227 35.61 4.93 27.20
C LYS A 227 35.37 4.84 28.70
N TYR A 228 34.13 5.06 29.16
CA TYR A 228 33.77 4.93 30.57
C TYR A 228 33.98 3.50 31.08
N ALA A 229 33.55 2.49 30.33
CA ALA A 229 33.77 1.08 30.68
C ALA A 229 35.26 0.70 30.72
N ALA A 230 36.09 1.25 29.84
CA ALA A 230 37.54 1.04 29.86
C ALA A 230 38.21 1.73 31.07
N MET A 231 37.69 2.88 31.52
CA MET A 231 38.15 3.54 32.75
C MET A 231 37.79 2.71 33.99
N GLU A 232 36.59 2.13 34.06
CA GLU A 232 36.19 1.21 35.15
C GLU A 232 36.96 -0.11 35.10
N GLY A 233 37.22 -0.66 33.91
CA GLY A 233 38.00 -1.89 33.72
C GLY A 233 39.50 -1.75 34.01
N ASN A 234 40.03 -0.52 34.06
CA ASN A 234 41.41 -0.22 34.42
C ASN A 234 41.62 -0.02 35.94
N ALA A 235 40.61 -0.28 36.76
CA ALA A 235 40.71 -0.28 38.23
C ALA A 235 41.58 -1.41 38.83
N ASN A 236 42.28 -2.20 38.00
CA ASN A 236 43.31 -3.16 38.42
C ASN A 236 44.73 -2.59 38.39
N ALA A 237 44.91 -1.28 38.19
CA ALA A 237 46.18 -0.60 38.45
C ALA A 237 46.46 -0.55 39.97
N PRO A 238 47.71 -0.70 40.44
CA PRO A 238 48.02 -0.76 41.87
C PRO A 238 47.73 0.61 42.52
N GLY A 239 46.59 0.72 43.19
CA GLY A 239 46.17 1.93 43.94
C GLY A 239 44.70 2.33 43.84
N ALA A 240 43.86 1.67 43.01
CA ALA A 240 42.43 1.99 42.93
C ALA A 240 41.61 1.20 43.98
N SER A 241 40.89 1.90 44.83
CA SER A 241 39.96 1.32 45.81
C SER A 241 38.88 0.50 45.11
N ALA A 242 38.80 -0.79 45.46
CA ALA A 242 37.90 -1.79 44.92
C ALA A 242 36.44 -1.67 45.43
N ASP A 243 35.90 -0.46 45.52
CA ASP A 243 34.46 -0.27 45.73
C ASP A 243 33.80 -0.10 44.36
N LYS A 244 33.31 -1.21 43.80
CA LYS A 244 32.23 -1.15 42.81
C LYS A 244 31.08 -0.42 43.50
N LEU A 245 30.88 0.85 43.19
CA LEU A 245 29.70 1.60 43.62
C LEU A 245 28.49 0.93 42.97
N GLU A 246 27.86 -0.01 43.67
CA GLU A 246 26.56 -0.56 43.30
C GLU A 246 25.54 0.57 43.43
N ILE A 247 25.21 1.19 42.31
CA ILE A 247 24.16 2.22 42.23
C ILE A 247 22.81 1.52 42.46
N ASN A 248 22.44 1.34 43.73
CA ASN A 248 21.20 0.71 44.16
C ASN A 248 20.04 1.72 44.34
N ASP A 249 20.19 2.95 43.85
CA ASP A 249 19.12 3.96 43.85
C ASP A 249 18.07 3.61 42.76
N PRO A 250 16.81 3.31 43.15
CA PRO A 250 15.75 2.95 42.21
C PRO A 250 15.46 4.02 41.15
N GLN A 251 15.66 5.31 41.47
CA GLN A 251 15.41 6.40 40.52
C GLN A 251 16.45 6.41 39.40
N VAL A 252 17.72 6.19 39.75
CA VAL A 252 18.81 6.16 38.78
C VAL A 252 18.67 4.97 37.84
N LEU A 253 18.33 3.78 38.38
CA LEU A 253 18.07 2.59 37.55
C LEU A 253 16.87 2.78 36.60
N ASP A 254 15.80 3.44 37.05
CA ASP A 254 14.64 3.77 36.20
C ASP A 254 15.02 4.75 35.07
N THR A 255 15.85 5.76 35.36
CA THR A 255 16.34 6.68 34.32
C THR A 255 17.21 5.97 33.28
N TYR A 256 18.12 5.08 33.70
CA TYR A 256 18.92 4.28 32.78
C TYR A 256 18.05 3.35 31.92
N ARG A 257 17.03 2.74 32.50
CA ARG A 257 16.08 1.90 31.77
C ARG A 257 15.35 2.72 30.69
N LYS A 258 14.79 3.88 31.05
CA LYS A 258 14.11 4.78 30.10
C LYS A 258 15.03 5.26 28.99
N MET A 259 16.27 5.62 29.31
CA MET A 259 17.26 6.00 28.28
C MET A 259 17.56 4.85 27.32
N LYS A 260 17.68 3.63 27.83
CA LYS A 260 17.89 2.44 27.00
C LYS A 260 16.68 2.16 26.10
N GLU A 261 15.46 2.24 26.63
CA GLU A 261 14.23 2.07 25.87
C GLU A 261 14.09 3.12 24.75
N LEU A 262 14.47 4.38 25.01
CA LEU A 262 14.51 5.42 24.00
C LEU A 262 15.57 5.17 22.93
N ASP A 263 16.76 4.71 23.32
CA ASP A 263 17.83 4.31 22.38
C ASP A 263 17.35 3.19 21.44
N GLU A 264 16.72 2.14 22.00
CA GLU A 264 16.15 1.03 21.22
C GLU A 264 15.01 1.50 20.30
N TYR A 265 14.15 2.41 20.77
CA TYR A 265 13.08 2.99 19.97
C TYR A 265 13.62 3.77 18.76
N GLU A 266 14.62 4.63 18.97
CA GLU A 266 15.30 5.39 17.92
C GLU A 266 15.94 4.47 16.87
N GLU A 267 16.56 3.37 17.31
CA GLU A 267 17.12 2.36 16.42
C GLU A 267 16.05 1.71 15.53
N ILE A 268 14.92 1.34 16.12
CA ILE A 268 13.78 0.79 15.36
C ILE A 268 13.22 1.81 14.37
N GLN A 269 13.13 3.09 14.75
CA GLN A 269 12.66 4.12 13.82
C GLN A 269 13.63 4.32 12.66
N ARG A 270 14.95 4.22 12.88
CA ARG A 270 15.94 4.28 11.79
C ARG A 270 15.76 3.16 10.80
N ASP A 271 15.57 1.94 11.30
CA ASP A 271 15.36 0.76 10.48
C ASP A 271 14.10 0.89 9.61
N LYS A 272 13.03 1.45 10.17
CA LYS A 272 11.80 1.75 9.42
C LYS A 272 12.03 2.86 8.41
N ALA A 273 12.70 3.92 8.80
CA ALA A 273 12.95 5.09 7.97
C ALA A 273 13.80 4.75 6.74
N ILE A 274 14.88 3.97 6.89
CA ILE A 274 15.73 3.58 5.75
C ILE A 274 14.93 2.74 4.73
N LYS A 275 14.08 1.84 5.22
CA LYS A 275 13.16 1.06 4.38
C LYS A 275 12.19 1.96 3.60
N LYS A 276 11.62 2.97 4.26
CA LYS A 276 10.75 3.96 3.58
C LYS A 276 11.50 4.80 2.56
N VAL A 277 12.75 5.18 2.84
CA VAL A 277 13.61 5.92 1.90
C VAL A 277 13.82 5.12 0.61
N VAL A 278 14.14 3.83 0.70
CA VAL A 278 14.27 2.97 -0.48
C VAL A 278 12.96 2.96 -1.29
N GLY A 279 11.82 2.80 -0.62
CA GLY A 279 10.50 2.87 -1.26
C GLY A 279 10.22 4.22 -1.94
N ILE A 280 10.54 5.34 -1.28
CA ILE A 280 10.40 6.69 -1.85
C ILE A 280 11.26 6.82 -3.11
N GLN A 281 12.49 6.31 -3.12
CA GLN A 281 13.37 6.35 -4.28
C GLN A 281 12.80 5.54 -5.46
N LEU A 282 12.24 4.35 -5.21
CA LEU A 282 11.55 3.57 -6.23
C LEU A 282 10.33 4.33 -6.79
N LYS A 283 9.55 4.97 -5.92
CA LYS A 283 8.41 5.80 -6.40
C LYS A 283 8.83 6.97 -7.24
N LEU A 284 9.87 7.68 -6.82
CA LEU A 284 10.40 8.80 -7.57
C LEU A 284 10.79 8.34 -8.97
N ALA A 285 11.40 7.15 -9.08
CA ALA A 285 11.73 6.59 -10.38
C ALA A 285 10.50 6.31 -11.25
N GLU A 286 9.45 5.71 -10.67
CA GLU A 286 8.17 5.50 -11.36
C GLU A 286 7.54 6.82 -11.83
N LEU A 287 7.52 7.83 -10.95
CA LEU A 287 6.97 9.16 -11.28
C LEU A 287 7.77 9.84 -12.39
N PHE A 288 9.10 9.81 -12.34
CA PHE A 288 9.94 10.37 -13.41
C PHE A 288 9.81 9.62 -14.74
N GLY A 289 9.59 8.30 -14.67
CA GLY A 289 9.34 7.44 -15.83
C GLY A 289 7.94 7.62 -16.44
N ASN A 290 7.03 8.33 -15.78
CA ASN A 290 5.70 8.59 -16.31
C ASN A 290 5.79 9.34 -17.65
N PRO A 291 5.03 8.92 -18.70
CA PRO A 291 5.06 9.57 -20.02
C PRO A 291 4.80 11.08 -20.01
N LEU A 292 4.08 11.60 -19.00
CA LEU A 292 3.79 13.03 -18.87
C LEU A 292 5.01 13.87 -18.46
N LEU A 293 5.96 13.27 -17.74
CA LEU A 293 7.22 13.91 -17.35
C LEU A 293 8.36 13.51 -18.28
N ALA A 294 8.40 12.24 -18.68
CA ALA A 294 9.39 11.65 -19.58
C ALA A 294 10.84 11.97 -19.19
N ASP A 295 11.14 11.95 -17.88
CA ASP A 295 12.47 12.23 -17.34
C ASP A 295 13.20 10.92 -17.01
N GLY A 296 13.52 10.14 -18.04
CA GLY A 296 14.20 8.85 -17.88
C GLY A 296 15.54 8.95 -17.16
N LYS A 297 16.24 10.07 -17.27
CA LYS A 297 17.52 10.28 -16.56
C LYS A 297 17.34 10.34 -15.06
N ARG A 298 16.38 11.14 -14.58
CA ARG A 298 16.07 11.19 -13.14
C ARG A 298 15.42 9.89 -12.66
N ALA A 299 14.64 9.22 -13.51
CA ALA A 299 14.08 7.91 -13.20
C ALA A 299 15.17 6.89 -12.89
N HIS A 300 16.15 6.75 -13.79
CA HIS A 300 17.30 5.89 -13.58
C HIS A 300 18.13 6.29 -12.36
N ALA A 301 18.42 7.58 -12.19
CA ALA A 301 19.18 8.05 -11.04
C ALA A 301 18.49 7.69 -9.71
N ALA A 302 17.16 7.80 -9.65
CA ALA A 302 16.38 7.42 -8.47
C ALA A 302 16.39 5.90 -8.22
N GLN A 303 16.27 5.06 -9.25
CA GLN A 303 16.38 3.60 -9.11
C GLN A 303 17.77 3.15 -8.66
N ILE A 304 18.83 3.70 -9.26
CA ILE A 304 20.22 3.41 -8.87
C ILE A 304 20.39 3.79 -7.40
N ALA A 305 19.92 4.98 -7.00
CA ALA A 305 19.99 5.41 -5.61
C ALA A 305 19.21 4.49 -4.66
N ALA A 306 18.05 3.94 -5.08
CA ALA A 306 17.29 2.96 -4.30
C ALA A 306 18.10 1.68 -4.06
N VAL A 307 18.67 1.11 -5.12
CA VAL A 307 19.47 -0.12 -5.07
C VAL A 307 20.74 0.10 -4.25
N GLU A 308 21.43 1.22 -4.43
CA GLU A 308 22.62 1.55 -3.63
C GLU A 308 22.31 1.66 -2.15
N THR A 309 21.26 2.40 -1.78
CA THR A 309 20.83 2.54 -0.38
C THR A 309 20.48 1.17 0.20
N ALA A 310 19.73 0.36 -0.56
CA ALA A 310 19.30 -0.97 -0.15
C ALA A 310 20.48 -1.94 0.09
N LEU A 311 21.46 -1.95 -0.83
CA LEU A 311 22.66 -2.79 -0.70
C LEU A 311 23.58 -2.33 0.43
N LYS A 312 23.75 -1.01 0.61
CA LYS A 312 24.53 -0.44 1.72
C LYS A 312 23.91 -0.82 3.07
N GLU A 313 22.60 -0.73 3.20
CA GLU A 313 21.88 -1.12 4.42
C GLU A 313 21.96 -2.62 4.67
N LEU A 314 21.78 -3.45 3.63
CA LEU A 314 21.91 -4.91 3.74
C LEU A 314 23.32 -5.32 4.20
N GLN A 315 24.35 -4.68 3.64
CA GLN A 315 25.75 -4.92 4.02
C GLN A 315 26.01 -4.47 5.47
N ARG A 316 25.55 -3.27 5.86
CA ARG A 316 25.66 -2.76 7.23
C ARG A 316 25.06 -3.72 8.24
N ARG A 317 23.86 -4.26 7.94
CA ARG A 317 23.20 -5.23 8.81
C ARG A 317 23.99 -6.53 8.93
N LYS A 318 24.51 -7.04 7.82
CA LYS A 318 25.35 -8.23 7.81
C LYS A 318 26.61 -8.03 8.68
N ASP A 319 27.26 -6.88 8.56
CA ASP A 319 28.49 -6.56 9.32
C ASP A 319 28.21 -6.43 10.83
N LEU A 320 27.02 -5.98 11.19
CA LEU A 320 26.56 -5.88 12.58
C LEU A 320 25.87 -7.14 13.12
N GLY A 321 25.73 -8.20 12.31
CA GLY A 321 25.00 -9.41 12.70
C GLY A 321 23.50 -9.19 12.94
N LEU A 322 22.92 -8.15 12.33
CA LEU A 322 21.50 -7.80 12.43
C LEU A 322 20.64 -8.66 11.48
N PRO A 323 19.34 -8.82 11.77
CA PRO A 323 18.44 -9.57 10.91
C PRO A 323 18.32 -8.91 9.52
N VAL A 324 18.38 -9.78 8.52
CA VAL A 324 18.23 -9.46 7.08
C VAL A 324 17.17 -10.34 6.40
N SER A 325 16.65 -11.34 7.14
CA SER A 325 15.56 -12.21 6.70
C SER A 325 14.21 -11.48 6.84
N GLY A 326 13.23 -11.97 6.11
CA GLY A 326 11.84 -11.58 6.18
C GLY A 326 11.19 -11.55 4.79
N GLY A 327 9.97 -12.05 4.71
CA GLY A 327 9.10 -11.90 3.56
C GLY A 327 8.60 -10.46 3.38
N LEU A 328 7.94 -10.21 2.24
CA LEU A 328 7.29 -8.92 1.97
C LEU A 328 6.15 -8.63 2.98
N GLU A 329 5.53 -9.68 3.52
CA GLU A 329 4.35 -9.56 4.40
C GLU A 329 4.63 -9.61 5.90
N ASP A 330 5.88 -9.83 6.29
CA ASP A 330 6.25 -10.09 7.68
C ASP A 330 6.11 -8.84 8.58
N GLY A 331 5.90 -7.66 7.98
CA GLY A 331 5.80 -6.39 8.72
C GLY A 331 7.12 -6.00 9.39
N SER A 332 8.22 -6.62 8.98
CA SER A 332 9.55 -6.38 9.54
C SER A 332 9.90 -4.90 9.47
N PRO A 333 10.34 -4.29 10.60
CA PRO A 333 10.68 -2.87 10.64
C PRO A 333 11.94 -2.57 9.84
N TRP A 334 12.69 -3.59 9.43
CA TRP A 334 13.90 -3.45 8.63
C TRP A 334 13.73 -3.83 7.16
N LEU A 335 14.72 -3.43 6.37
CA LEU A 335 14.88 -3.83 4.98
C LEU A 335 15.30 -5.31 4.86
N THR A 336 14.52 -6.12 4.15
CA THR A 336 14.76 -7.56 4.00
C THR A 336 15.47 -7.90 2.69
N ARG A 337 16.04 -9.12 2.60
CA ARG A 337 16.62 -9.63 1.35
C ARG A 337 15.63 -9.65 0.19
N VAL A 338 14.35 -9.94 0.45
CA VAL A 338 13.32 -9.96 -0.59
C VAL A 338 13.08 -8.55 -1.13
N GLU A 339 13.02 -7.54 -0.27
CA GLU A 339 12.84 -6.15 -0.69
C GLU A 339 14.02 -5.64 -1.52
N VAL A 340 15.24 -6.01 -1.13
CA VAL A 340 16.45 -5.71 -1.92
C VAL A 340 16.40 -6.44 -3.28
N ALA A 341 15.95 -7.70 -3.31
CA ALA A 341 15.80 -8.47 -4.54
C ALA A 341 14.77 -7.84 -5.48
N VAL A 342 13.64 -7.35 -4.96
CA VAL A 342 12.63 -6.63 -5.74
C VAL A 342 13.23 -5.35 -6.34
N ALA A 343 13.93 -4.53 -5.56
CA ALA A 343 14.57 -3.31 -6.05
C ALA A 343 15.61 -3.60 -7.17
N LEU A 344 16.39 -4.68 -7.04
CA LEU A 344 17.31 -5.14 -8.09
C LEU A 344 16.58 -5.58 -9.36
N THR A 345 15.48 -6.31 -9.19
CA THR A 345 14.66 -6.85 -10.30
C THR A 345 14.01 -5.72 -11.08
N GLU A 346 13.50 -4.69 -10.41
CA GLU A 346 12.92 -3.50 -11.04
C GLU A 346 13.98 -2.70 -11.81
N LEU A 347 15.16 -2.46 -11.22
CA LEU A 347 16.25 -1.78 -11.93
C LEU A 347 16.70 -2.59 -13.16
N ALA A 348 16.81 -3.92 -13.03
CA ALA A 348 17.14 -4.81 -14.14
C ALA A 348 16.09 -4.73 -15.25
N HIS A 349 14.81 -4.72 -14.91
CA HIS A 349 13.73 -4.61 -15.87
C HIS A 349 13.81 -3.30 -16.66
N ASN A 350 14.06 -2.18 -15.98
CA ASN A 350 14.17 -0.89 -16.66
C ASN A 350 15.40 -0.84 -17.58
N TYR A 351 16.53 -1.42 -17.19
CA TYR A 351 17.66 -1.55 -18.11
C TYR A 351 17.36 -2.37 -19.37
N ILE A 352 16.42 -3.33 -19.31
CA ILE A 352 15.92 -4.00 -20.53
C ILE A 352 15.10 -3.04 -21.38
N VAL A 353 14.19 -2.28 -20.77
CA VAL A 353 13.35 -1.30 -21.48
C VAL A 353 14.21 -0.24 -22.17
N ASP A 354 15.29 0.20 -21.53
CA ASP A 354 16.22 1.19 -22.05
C ASP A 354 17.33 0.61 -22.95
N ASP A 355 17.17 -0.64 -23.41
CA ASP A 355 18.06 -1.31 -24.38
C ASP A 355 19.52 -1.44 -23.87
N MET A 356 19.67 -1.63 -22.56
CA MET A 356 20.92 -1.91 -21.83
C MET A 356 20.91 -3.31 -21.18
N PRO A 357 20.71 -4.39 -21.94
CA PRO A 357 20.60 -5.75 -21.39
C PRO A 357 21.86 -6.23 -20.66
N GLU A 358 23.04 -5.72 -21.04
CA GLU A 358 24.32 -6.02 -20.40
C GLU A 358 24.37 -5.63 -18.91
N LEU A 359 23.62 -4.58 -18.50
CA LEU A 359 23.53 -4.14 -17.11
C LEU A 359 22.45 -4.90 -16.33
N SER A 360 21.52 -5.56 -17.03
CA SER A 360 20.35 -6.21 -16.44
C SER A 360 20.68 -7.58 -15.88
N LEU A 361 21.47 -8.37 -16.61
CA LEU A 361 21.82 -9.74 -16.24
C LEU A 361 22.43 -9.87 -14.84
N PRO A 362 23.49 -9.11 -14.44
CA PRO A 362 24.06 -9.24 -13.11
C PRO A 362 23.08 -8.88 -11.98
N LEU A 363 22.15 -7.94 -12.23
CA LEU A 363 21.12 -7.57 -11.26
C LEU A 363 20.09 -8.68 -11.05
N TYR A 364 19.62 -9.32 -12.14
CA TYR A 364 18.73 -10.47 -12.03
C TYR A 364 19.40 -11.65 -11.33
N LEU A 365 20.65 -11.97 -11.66
CA LEU A 365 21.37 -13.06 -11.00
C LEU A 365 21.57 -12.77 -9.51
N ARG A 366 21.91 -11.54 -9.15
CA ARG A 366 22.03 -11.13 -7.75
C ARG A 366 20.70 -11.20 -7.01
N SER A 367 19.60 -10.79 -7.65
CA SER A 367 18.25 -10.91 -7.12
C SER A 367 17.89 -12.38 -6.84
N LEU A 368 18.17 -13.27 -7.81
CA LEU A 368 17.90 -14.70 -7.69
C LEU A 368 18.64 -15.35 -6.52
N ASP A 369 19.91 -14.96 -6.30
CA ASP A 369 20.69 -15.44 -5.17
C ASP A 369 20.06 -15.05 -3.83
N LEU A 370 19.59 -13.80 -3.71
CA LEU A 370 18.93 -13.32 -2.49
C LEU A 370 17.62 -14.06 -2.23
N LEU A 371 16.80 -14.28 -3.27
CA LEU A 371 15.53 -15.00 -3.15
C LEU A 371 15.75 -16.46 -2.78
N ARG A 372 16.74 -17.14 -3.37
CA ARG A 372 17.05 -18.54 -3.04
C ARG A 372 17.52 -18.73 -1.61
N ILE A 373 18.28 -17.77 -1.09
CA ILE A 373 18.72 -17.79 0.31
C ILE A 373 17.52 -17.63 1.25
N GLU A 374 16.54 -16.80 0.88
CA GLU A 374 15.38 -16.53 1.72
C GLU A 374 14.32 -17.62 1.66
N GLU A 375 13.91 -18.00 0.45
CA GLU A 375 12.74 -18.85 0.21
C GLU A 375 13.11 -20.34 0.17
N GLY A 376 14.34 -20.66 -0.22
CA GLY A 376 14.80 -22.04 -0.35
C GLY A 376 13.95 -22.86 -1.34
N ASN A 377 13.53 -24.05 -0.90
CA ASN A 377 12.61 -24.93 -1.62
C ASN A 377 11.36 -25.17 -0.75
N PRO A 378 10.14 -25.04 -1.27
CA PRO A 378 9.78 -24.84 -2.69
C PRO A 378 9.98 -23.39 -3.19
N PRO A 379 10.17 -23.18 -4.51
CA PRO A 379 10.34 -21.84 -5.08
C PRO A 379 9.03 -21.03 -5.07
N SER A 380 9.15 -19.70 -5.06
CA SER A 380 8.03 -18.78 -5.23
C SER A 380 7.91 -18.24 -6.66
N SER A 381 6.79 -17.56 -6.94
CA SER A 381 6.58 -16.80 -8.18
C SER A 381 7.64 -15.74 -8.45
N ARG A 382 8.29 -15.18 -7.41
CA ARG A 382 9.36 -14.17 -7.57
C ARG A 382 10.61 -14.77 -8.20
N GLN A 383 10.95 -16.01 -7.84
CA GLN A 383 12.05 -16.72 -8.49
C GLN A 383 11.74 -16.98 -9.97
N VAL A 384 10.48 -17.29 -10.30
CA VAL A 384 10.02 -17.45 -11.70
C VAL A 384 10.17 -16.14 -12.47
N GLU A 385 9.74 -15.02 -11.89
CA GLU A 385 9.89 -13.68 -12.47
C GLU A 385 11.34 -13.36 -12.80
N VAL A 386 12.24 -13.55 -11.84
CA VAL A 386 13.67 -13.27 -12.02
C VAL A 386 14.29 -14.17 -13.08
N LEU A 387 13.94 -15.47 -13.11
CA LEU A 387 14.42 -16.41 -14.13
C LEU A 387 13.95 -16.03 -15.54
N ASN A 388 12.70 -15.57 -15.68
CA ASN A 388 12.19 -15.04 -16.94
C ASN A 388 12.95 -13.76 -17.35
N GLY A 389 13.27 -12.90 -16.38
CA GLY A 389 14.11 -11.72 -16.55
C GLY A 389 15.49 -12.06 -17.10
N VAL A 390 16.16 -13.08 -16.54
CA VAL A 390 17.45 -13.60 -17.06
C VAL A 390 17.32 -14.05 -18.52
N SER A 391 16.29 -14.84 -18.85
CA SER A 391 16.06 -15.28 -20.22
C SER A 391 15.90 -14.10 -21.19
N THR A 392 15.14 -13.09 -20.78
CA THR A 392 14.88 -11.88 -21.55
C THR A 392 16.15 -11.04 -21.73
N ALA A 393 16.97 -10.90 -20.69
CA ALA A 393 18.24 -10.18 -20.74
C ALA A 393 19.23 -10.83 -21.72
N VAL A 394 19.44 -12.13 -21.60
CA VAL A 394 20.34 -12.88 -22.50
C VAL A 394 19.83 -12.84 -23.95
N GLY A 395 18.52 -12.97 -24.16
CA GLY A 395 17.93 -12.88 -25.49
C GLY A 395 18.04 -11.49 -26.11
N SER A 396 17.89 -10.44 -25.30
CA SER A 396 18.02 -9.04 -25.73
C SER A 396 19.46 -8.66 -26.04
N GLU A 397 20.42 -9.16 -25.26
CA GLU A 397 21.85 -8.99 -25.54
C GLU A 397 22.24 -9.63 -26.88
N ALA A 398 21.81 -10.87 -27.11
CA ALA A 398 22.01 -11.56 -28.38
C ALA A 398 21.37 -10.81 -29.56
N LEU A 399 20.16 -10.26 -29.37
CA LEU A 399 19.49 -9.44 -30.37
C LEU A 399 20.26 -8.14 -30.66
N LYS A 400 20.75 -7.47 -29.61
CA LYS A 400 21.52 -6.23 -29.71
C LYS A 400 22.84 -6.48 -30.47
N ALA A 401 23.54 -7.57 -30.19
CA ALA A 401 24.74 -7.97 -30.91
C ALA A 401 24.48 -8.15 -32.42
N VAL A 402 23.41 -8.87 -32.78
CA VAL A 402 23.01 -9.06 -34.19
C VAL A 402 22.62 -7.73 -34.86
N ARG A 403 21.93 -6.83 -34.15
CA ARG A 403 21.55 -5.50 -34.68
C ARG A 403 22.78 -4.63 -34.94
N LEU A 404 23.77 -4.65 -34.04
CA LEU A 404 25.00 -3.87 -34.17
C LEU A 404 25.92 -4.41 -35.27
N ASN A 405 25.96 -5.73 -35.45
CA ASN A 405 26.70 -6.36 -36.53
C ASN A 405 25.91 -7.55 -37.11
N PRO A 406 25.17 -7.36 -38.22
CA PRO A 406 24.34 -8.40 -38.83
C PRO A 406 25.12 -9.64 -39.33
N LYS A 407 26.45 -9.57 -39.41
CA LYS A 407 27.30 -10.72 -39.75
C LYS A 407 27.50 -11.67 -38.56
N ILE A 408 27.25 -11.20 -37.34
CA ILE A 408 27.30 -12.03 -36.13
C ILE A 408 25.97 -12.78 -36.05
N THR A 409 26.05 -14.10 -35.97
CA THR A 409 24.95 -14.94 -35.52
C THR A 409 25.22 -15.39 -34.10
N ASP A 410 24.53 -14.79 -33.13
CA ASP A 410 24.70 -15.17 -31.72
C ASP A 410 23.87 -16.42 -31.36
N HIS A 411 24.22 -17.55 -31.97
CA HIS A 411 23.57 -18.83 -31.71
C HIS A 411 23.71 -19.27 -30.25
N ALA A 412 24.83 -18.95 -29.61
CA ALA A 412 25.08 -19.29 -28.22
C ALA A 412 24.18 -18.48 -27.27
N GLY A 413 24.05 -17.17 -27.48
CA GLY A 413 23.16 -16.31 -26.71
C GLY A 413 21.69 -16.73 -26.84
N PHE A 414 21.20 -17.00 -28.06
CA PHE A 414 19.82 -17.49 -28.25
C PHE A 414 19.59 -18.87 -27.61
N ALA A 415 20.53 -19.80 -27.75
CA ALA A 415 20.44 -21.11 -27.10
C ALA A 415 20.46 -20.99 -25.56
N ASN A 416 21.22 -20.06 -25.00
CA ASN A 416 21.25 -19.78 -23.58
C ASN A 416 19.93 -19.15 -23.10
N SER A 417 19.40 -18.17 -23.83
CA SER A 417 18.09 -17.57 -23.54
C SER A 417 16.98 -18.64 -23.53
N ARG A 418 17.00 -19.58 -24.49
CA ARG A 418 16.09 -20.74 -24.54
C ARG A 418 16.20 -21.62 -23.29
N LYS A 419 17.42 -21.94 -22.85
CA LYS A 419 17.64 -22.74 -21.62
C LYS A 419 17.03 -22.05 -20.39
N TRP A 420 17.21 -20.74 -20.26
CA TRP A 420 16.62 -19.97 -19.15
C TRP A 420 15.10 -19.88 -19.22
N ALA A 421 14.51 -19.73 -20.41
CA ALA A 421 13.06 -19.76 -20.58
C ALA A 421 12.48 -21.12 -20.21
N MET A 422 13.12 -22.22 -20.65
CA MET A 422 12.74 -23.58 -20.23
C MET A 422 12.88 -23.76 -18.72
N LYS A 423 13.97 -23.26 -18.12
CA LYS A 423 14.17 -23.31 -16.66
C LYS A 423 13.11 -22.53 -15.89
N THR A 424 12.63 -21.42 -16.44
CA THR A 424 11.53 -20.64 -15.88
C THR A 424 10.27 -21.50 -15.76
N LEU A 425 9.90 -22.20 -16.84
CA LEU A 425 8.74 -23.10 -16.84
C LEU A 425 8.92 -24.30 -15.90
N GLU A 426 10.14 -24.84 -15.81
CA GLU A 426 10.47 -25.93 -14.89
C GLU A 426 10.30 -25.48 -13.43
N VAL A 427 10.82 -24.30 -13.06
CA VAL A 427 10.71 -23.75 -11.70
C VAL A 427 9.26 -23.37 -11.39
N ALA A 428 8.52 -22.81 -12.35
CA ALA A 428 7.11 -22.51 -12.19
C ALA A 428 6.27 -23.76 -11.89
N ALA A 429 6.59 -24.90 -12.51
CA ALA A 429 5.92 -26.17 -12.23
C ALA A 429 6.20 -26.71 -10.81
N ALA A 430 7.23 -26.22 -10.13
CA ALA A 430 7.55 -26.54 -8.75
C ALA A 430 7.00 -25.52 -7.74
N VAL A 431 6.40 -24.42 -8.20
CA VAL A 431 5.73 -23.43 -7.33
C VAL A 431 4.46 -24.08 -6.77
N PRO A 432 4.24 -24.05 -5.43
CA PRO A 432 3.05 -24.62 -4.85
C PRO A 432 1.76 -23.90 -5.27
N ASP A 433 0.64 -24.62 -5.35
CA ASP A 433 -0.64 -24.06 -5.80
C ASP A 433 -1.13 -22.83 -5.02
N TRP A 434 -0.78 -22.71 -3.74
CA TRP A 434 -1.14 -21.56 -2.90
C TRP A 434 -0.31 -20.30 -3.17
N GLU A 435 0.90 -20.46 -3.72
CA GLU A 435 1.79 -19.37 -4.13
C GLU A 435 1.66 -19.10 -5.64
N ASN A 436 1.03 -20.01 -6.40
CA ASN A 436 0.79 -19.88 -7.83
C ASN A 436 -0.27 -18.81 -8.13
N ASP A 437 0.19 -17.58 -8.03
CA ASP A 437 -0.55 -16.36 -8.21
C ASP A 437 -0.54 -15.87 -9.68
N GLN A 438 -1.17 -14.73 -9.89
CA GLN A 438 -1.21 -14.08 -11.21
C GLN A 438 0.21 -13.82 -11.76
N LEU A 439 1.17 -13.45 -10.90
CA LEU A 439 2.56 -13.20 -11.29
C LEU A 439 3.21 -14.44 -11.91
N CYS A 440 3.04 -15.62 -11.31
CA CYS A 440 3.57 -16.87 -11.85
C CYS A 440 3.05 -17.15 -13.27
N ILE A 441 1.74 -16.98 -13.48
CA ILE A 441 1.08 -17.22 -14.77
C ILE A 441 1.55 -16.23 -15.83
N GLU A 442 1.67 -14.94 -15.48
CA GLU A 442 2.21 -13.90 -16.36
C GLU A 442 3.66 -14.23 -16.77
N CYS A 443 4.49 -14.66 -15.83
CA CYS A 443 5.87 -15.03 -16.11
C CYS A 443 5.97 -16.29 -16.99
N CYS A 444 5.09 -17.29 -16.79
CA CYS A 444 5.00 -18.45 -17.67
C CYS A 444 4.57 -18.06 -19.10
N ALA A 445 3.62 -17.14 -19.23
CA ALA A 445 3.18 -16.63 -20.53
C ALA A 445 4.31 -15.88 -21.25
N ALA A 446 5.07 -15.06 -20.52
CA ALA A 446 6.24 -14.36 -21.03
C ALA A 446 7.34 -15.34 -21.46
N ALA A 447 7.64 -16.36 -20.66
CA ALA A 447 8.61 -17.40 -21.00
C ALA A 447 8.20 -18.19 -22.26
N CYS A 448 6.92 -18.55 -22.38
CA CYS A 448 6.38 -19.16 -23.61
C CYS A 448 6.54 -18.22 -24.82
N SER A 449 6.30 -16.92 -24.65
CA SER A 449 6.49 -15.94 -25.73
C SER A 449 7.96 -15.82 -26.15
N ASN A 450 8.88 -15.85 -25.20
CA ASN A 450 10.33 -15.86 -25.46
C ASN A 450 10.73 -17.11 -26.26
N LEU A 451 10.22 -18.30 -25.89
CA LEU A 451 10.44 -19.53 -26.66
C LEU A 451 9.85 -19.45 -28.07
N GLY A 452 8.66 -18.87 -28.23
CA GLY A 452 8.04 -18.63 -29.53
C GLY A 452 8.90 -17.73 -30.43
N ASN A 453 9.40 -16.62 -29.87
CA ASN A 453 10.30 -15.69 -30.59
C ASN A 453 11.59 -16.38 -31.03
N LEU A 454 12.20 -17.18 -30.15
CA LEU A 454 13.43 -17.93 -30.43
C LEU A 454 13.20 -19.00 -31.50
N SER A 455 12.12 -19.78 -31.42
CA SER A 455 11.77 -20.80 -32.42
C SER A 455 11.42 -20.19 -33.77
N LEU A 456 10.72 -19.05 -33.80
CA LEU A 456 10.44 -18.31 -35.04
C LEU A 456 11.74 -17.85 -35.71
N ARG A 457 12.73 -17.44 -34.93
CA ARG A 457 14.05 -17.01 -35.41
C ARG A 457 14.87 -18.17 -35.97
N GLU A 458 14.83 -19.31 -35.28
CA GLU A 458 15.43 -20.58 -35.72
C GLU A 458 14.67 -21.28 -36.85
N ASP A 459 13.63 -20.64 -37.38
CA ASP A 459 12.85 -21.11 -38.52
C ASP A 459 12.02 -22.39 -38.25
N ARG A 460 11.79 -22.68 -36.96
CA ARG A 460 10.94 -23.76 -36.43
C ARG A 460 9.52 -23.24 -36.23
N LEU A 461 8.81 -23.09 -37.34
CA LEU A 461 7.52 -22.39 -37.37
C LEU A 461 6.43 -23.09 -36.56
N ASP A 462 6.37 -24.42 -36.59
CA ASP A 462 5.37 -25.20 -35.85
C ASP A 462 5.60 -25.08 -34.33
N GLU A 463 6.85 -25.23 -33.90
CA GLU A 463 7.23 -25.05 -32.50
C GLU A 463 6.92 -23.62 -32.02
N ALA A 464 7.20 -22.61 -32.85
CA ALA A 464 6.91 -21.22 -32.53
C ALA A 464 5.41 -20.98 -32.33
N GLU A 465 4.57 -21.51 -33.23
CA GLU A 465 3.12 -21.40 -33.13
C GLU A 465 2.57 -22.03 -31.84
N ASP A 466 3.05 -23.23 -31.50
CA ASP A 466 2.64 -23.93 -30.28
C ASP A 466 3.01 -23.15 -29.02
N TRP A 467 4.21 -22.56 -28.98
CA TRP A 467 4.63 -21.70 -27.86
C TRP A 467 3.78 -20.45 -27.75
N TYR A 468 3.46 -19.77 -28.86
CA TYR A 468 2.58 -18.60 -28.81
C TYR A 468 1.15 -18.94 -28.41
N LYS A 469 0.60 -20.09 -28.83
CA LYS A 469 -0.71 -20.55 -28.37
C LYS A 469 -0.73 -20.77 -26.86
N LYS A 470 0.28 -21.46 -26.31
CA LYS A 470 0.43 -21.62 -24.85
C LYS A 470 0.52 -20.28 -24.13
N ALA A 471 1.30 -19.34 -24.66
CA ALA A 471 1.41 -17.99 -24.10
C ALA A 471 0.06 -17.26 -24.10
N HIS A 472 -0.70 -17.37 -25.19
CA HIS A 472 -2.03 -16.77 -25.33
C HIS A 472 -3.02 -17.36 -24.31
N ASP A 473 -3.06 -18.67 -24.16
CA ASP A 473 -3.98 -19.36 -23.25
C ASP A 473 -3.69 -19.00 -21.80
N LEU A 474 -2.41 -18.98 -21.40
CA LEU A 474 -1.98 -18.53 -20.08
C LEU A 474 -2.36 -17.06 -19.84
N SER A 475 -2.09 -16.18 -20.82
CA SER A 475 -2.40 -14.76 -20.68
C SER A 475 -3.92 -14.49 -20.59
N THR A 476 -4.72 -15.26 -21.33
CA THR A 476 -6.19 -15.16 -21.31
C THR A 476 -6.76 -15.60 -19.98
N LYS A 477 -6.16 -16.60 -19.32
CA LYS A 477 -6.59 -17.10 -18.01
C LYS A 477 -6.55 -16.03 -16.90
N VAL A 478 -5.65 -15.05 -17.02
CA VAL A 478 -5.43 -13.99 -16.02
C VAL A 478 -5.69 -12.57 -16.54
N ASP A 479 -6.36 -12.45 -17.68
CA ASP A 479 -6.64 -11.17 -18.35
C ASP A 479 -5.37 -10.30 -18.57
N TYR A 480 -4.23 -10.93 -18.83
CA TYR A 480 -2.97 -10.26 -19.09
C TYR A 480 -2.92 -9.74 -20.54
N MET A 481 -3.51 -8.55 -20.75
CA MET A 481 -3.70 -7.94 -22.07
C MET A 481 -2.43 -7.83 -22.92
N THR A 482 -1.31 -7.49 -22.29
CA THR A 482 -0.01 -7.39 -22.98
C THR A 482 0.40 -8.76 -23.55
N GLY A 483 0.29 -9.82 -22.76
CA GLY A 483 0.61 -11.18 -23.21
C GLY A 483 -0.34 -11.67 -24.30
N ILE A 484 -1.63 -11.36 -24.20
CA ILE A 484 -2.62 -11.67 -25.25
C ILE A 484 -2.25 -10.99 -26.57
N MET A 485 -1.88 -9.70 -26.52
CA MET A 485 -1.47 -8.95 -27.71
C MET A 485 -0.19 -9.51 -28.33
N LEU A 486 0.84 -9.73 -27.50
CA LEU A 486 2.16 -10.20 -27.96
C LEU A 486 2.07 -11.60 -28.56
N SER A 487 1.32 -12.51 -27.93
CA SER A 487 1.13 -13.87 -28.43
C SER A 487 0.36 -13.91 -29.75
N LYS A 488 -0.72 -13.11 -29.89
CA LYS A 488 -1.45 -12.97 -31.18
C LYS A 488 -0.54 -12.46 -32.29
N LYS A 489 0.23 -11.41 -32.02
CA LYS A 489 1.21 -10.88 -32.97
C LYS A 489 2.27 -11.93 -33.34
N GLY A 490 2.71 -12.74 -32.38
CA GLY A 490 3.61 -13.87 -32.62
C GLY A 490 3.04 -14.90 -33.60
N ILE A 491 1.78 -15.29 -33.42
CA ILE A 491 1.05 -16.21 -34.32
C ILE A 491 0.93 -15.61 -35.73
N GLU A 492 0.59 -14.33 -35.83
CA GLU A 492 0.52 -13.61 -37.12
C GLU A 492 1.86 -13.62 -37.84
N ASN A 493 2.97 -13.36 -37.12
CA ASN A 493 4.32 -13.39 -37.69
C ASN A 493 4.69 -14.79 -38.21
N VAL A 494 4.28 -15.86 -37.51
CA VAL A 494 4.47 -17.24 -37.98
C VAL A 494 3.73 -17.47 -39.29
N ALA A 495 2.46 -17.06 -39.36
CA ALA A 495 1.63 -17.21 -40.56
C ALA A 495 2.20 -16.43 -41.76
N GLU A 496 2.66 -15.19 -41.53
CA GLU A 496 3.31 -14.39 -42.57
C GLU A 496 4.59 -15.05 -43.07
N LYS A 497 5.42 -15.59 -42.17
CA LYS A 497 6.67 -16.27 -42.53
C LYS A 497 6.41 -17.56 -43.30
N ARG A 498 5.36 -18.32 -42.97
CA ARG A 498 4.92 -19.49 -43.77
C ARG A 498 4.52 -19.08 -45.18
N LYS A 499 3.69 -18.05 -45.33
CA LYS A 499 3.26 -17.54 -46.64
C LYS A 499 4.41 -17.06 -47.53
N LYS A 500 5.51 -16.56 -46.96
CA LYS A 500 6.69 -16.15 -47.72
C LYS A 500 7.54 -17.34 -48.23
N ARG A 501 7.30 -18.55 -47.73
CA ARG A 501 8.00 -19.77 -48.18
C ARG A 501 7.26 -20.49 -49.30
N GLU A 502 5.93 -20.34 -49.35
CA GLU A 502 5.07 -20.78 -50.44
C GLU A 502 5.26 -19.87 -51.65
#